data_AF-A0A0C5VRM3-F1
#
_entry.id   AF-A0A0C5VRM3-F1
#
_cell.length_a   1.000
_cell.length_b   1.000
_cell.length_c   1.000
_cell.angle_alpha   90.00
_cell.angle_beta   90.00
_cell.angle_gamma   90.00
#
_symmetry.space_group_name_H-M   'P 1'
#
loop_
_entity.id
_entity.type
_entity.pdbx_description
1 polymer ?
#
loop_
_entity_poly.entity_id
_entity_poly.type
_entity_poly.pdbx_seq_one_letter_code
_entity_poly.pdbx_strand_id
1 'polypeptide(L)'
;MKKFQTWLAGLLVVQIALAGGLFWNSQNRHSGNQPQPLLSFQSKEIDKAVISGEDKNVTLKKVSGEWQLADNALPADSQKVIEQLSKLEQLKTGWPVATSKSSHERFEVAKDKFQRHIELFKGDQKVAELYLGSSPGFKQINIRRPDDDKVYSATMASYEFPVDDEGWLDRSLLAASDISDIKGSDYALSKKDKQWQLTETDGQNTEPADHQKAEDLATALSNLKVLSILENKDEAPDQPATELTVSSGDKQWVYRFSQRNDNYYVSRDDRDAVFKISKPIYDSIVEVKEPQLAGQESHSDDAKTDNNSQS
;
A
#
# COMPACT_ATOMS: atom_id res chain seq x y z
N MET A 1 -64.64 -44.22 -28.97
CA MET A 1 -63.78 -44.23 -27.76
C MET A 1 -62.33 -44.66 -28.07
N LYS A 2 -62.08 -45.84 -28.66
CA LYS A 2 -60.70 -46.31 -28.94
C LYS A 2 -59.85 -45.40 -29.85
N LYS A 3 -60.43 -44.79 -30.90
CA LYS A 3 -59.73 -43.87 -31.83
C LYS A 3 -59.28 -42.55 -31.16
N PHE A 4 -60.04 -42.09 -30.16
CA PHE A 4 -59.72 -40.87 -29.43
C PHE A 4 -58.58 -41.13 -28.43
N GLN A 5 -58.60 -42.30 -27.78
CA GLN A 5 -57.53 -42.76 -26.89
C GLN A 5 -56.19 -42.93 -27.62
N THR A 6 -56.20 -43.47 -28.84
CA THR A 6 -54.96 -43.60 -29.65
C THR A 6 -54.40 -42.26 -30.10
N TRP A 7 -55.26 -41.27 -30.38
CA TRP A 7 -54.83 -39.93 -30.76
C TRP A 7 -54.23 -39.17 -29.57
N LEU A 8 -54.87 -39.26 -28.40
CA LEU A 8 -54.35 -38.72 -27.14
C LEU A 8 -53.01 -39.37 -26.74
N ALA A 9 -52.86 -40.69 -26.95
CA ALA A 9 -51.60 -41.38 -26.67
C ALA A 9 -50.46 -40.91 -27.59
N GLY A 10 -50.74 -40.68 -28.88
CA GLY A 10 -49.76 -40.11 -29.81
C GLY A 10 -49.34 -38.69 -29.42
N LEU A 11 -50.31 -37.85 -29.06
CA LEU A 11 -50.04 -36.48 -28.56
C LEU A 11 -49.17 -36.50 -27.29
N LEU A 12 -49.45 -37.43 -26.37
CA LEU A 12 -48.69 -37.57 -25.12
C LEU A 12 -47.23 -37.92 -25.38
N VAL A 13 -46.95 -38.82 -26.33
CA VAL A 13 -45.57 -39.19 -26.70
C VAL A 13 -44.82 -37.98 -27.28
N VAL A 14 -45.48 -37.18 -28.13
CA VAL A 14 -44.89 -35.95 -28.68
C VAL A 14 -44.63 -34.93 -27.57
N GLN A 15 -45.55 -34.78 -26.61
CA GLN A 15 -45.37 -33.88 -25.47
C GLN A 15 -44.20 -34.32 -24.58
N ILE A 16 -44.04 -35.62 -24.32
CA ILE A 16 -42.93 -36.17 -23.54
C ILE A 16 -41.60 -35.95 -24.28
N ALA A 17 -41.56 -36.16 -25.61
CA ALA A 17 -40.37 -35.92 -26.42
C ALA A 17 -39.96 -34.44 -26.43
N LEU A 18 -40.93 -33.52 -26.55
CA LEU A 18 -40.69 -32.08 -26.46
C LEU A 18 -40.21 -31.66 -25.08
N ALA A 19 -40.85 -32.16 -24.02
CA ALA A 19 -40.46 -31.88 -22.65
C ALA A 19 -39.03 -32.40 -22.36
N GLY A 20 -38.71 -33.61 -22.82
CA GLY A 20 -37.36 -34.18 -22.70
C GLY A 20 -36.31 -33.36 -23.45
N GLY A 21 -36.59 -32.93 -24.69
CA GLY A 21 -35.70 -32.08 -25.48
C GLY A 21 -35.47 -30.70 -24.85
N LEU A 22 -36.52 -30.09 -24.31
CA LEU A 22 -36.42 -28.81 -23.59
C LEU A 22 -35.68 -28.94 -22.26
N PHE A 23 -35.90 -30.03 -21.52
CA PHE A 23 -35.21 -30.32 -20.27
C PHE A 23 -33.71 -30.59 -20.48
N TRP A 24 -33.34 -31.29 -21.54
CA TRP A 24 -31.92 -31.52 -21.86
C TRP A 24 -31.21 -30.23 -22.28
N ASN A 25 -31.87 -29.38 -23.07
CA ASN A 25 -31.36 -28.07 -23.46
C ASN A 25 -31.27 -27.11 -22.26
N SER A 26 -32.25 -27.15 -21.33
CA SER A 26 -32.19 -26.33 -20.12
C SER A 26 -31.06 -26.81 -19.20
N GLN A 27 -30.88 -28.12 -19.01
CA GLN A 27 -29.81 -28.65 -18.15
C GLN A 27 -28.41 -28.32 -18.69
N ASN A 28 -28.20 -28.38 -20.02
CA ASN A 28 -26.95 -27.90 -20.64
C ASN A 28 -26.72 -26.39 -20.49
N ARG A 29 -27.79 -25.57 -20.40
CA ARG A 29 -27.69 -24.14 -20.08
C ARG A 29 -27.35 -23.88 -18.60
N HIS A 30 -27.72 -24.78 -17.69
CA HIS A 30 -27.42 -24.64 -16.26
C HIS A 30 -25.97 -25.04 -15.91
N SER A 31 -25.32 -25.88 -16.73
CA SER A 31 -23.89 -26.19 -16.59
C SER A 31 -22.96 -25.02 -16.96
N GLY A 32 -23.44 -24.06 -17.76
CA GLY A 32 -22.68 -22.87 -18.17
C GLY A 32 -22.66 -21.74 -17.14
N ASN A 33 -23.26 -21.93 -15.96
CA ASN A 33 -23.54 -20.87 -14.99
C ASN A 33 -22.96 -21.13 -13.59
N GLN A 34 -22.03 -22.08 -13.48
CA GLN A 34 -21.21 -22.23 -12.29
C GLN A 34 -20.19 -21.09 -12.23
N PRO A 35 -19.97 -20.46 -11.07
CA PRO A 35 -18.96 -19.42 -10.93
C PRO A 35 -17.58 -19.94 -11.33
N GLN A 36 -17.01 -19.40 -12.41
CA GLN A 36 -15.67 -19.72 -12.90
C GLN A 36 -14.74 -18.54 -12.62
N PRO A 37 -13.42 -18.74 -12.47
CA PRO A 37 -12.48 -17.63 -12.41
C PRO A 37 -12.67 -16.68 -13.60
N LEU A 38 -12.77 -15.39 -13.33
CA LEU A 38 -12.93 -14.38 -14.38
C LEU A 38 -11.61 -14.22 -15.15
N LEU A 39 -10.49 -14.18 -14.41
CA LEU A 39 -9.14 -14.07 -14.95
C LEU A 39 -8.40 -15.39 -14.74
N SER A 40 -7.46 -15.70 -15.64
CA SER A 40 -6.69 -16.95 -15.60
C SER A 40 -5.21 -16.64 -15.37
N PHE A 41 -4.87 -16.32 -14.12
CA PHE A 41 -3.50 -16.08 -13.66
C PHE A 41 -3.33 -16.53 -12.21
N GLN A 42 -2.08 -16.60 -11.73
CA GLN A 42 -1.75 -16.81 -10.31
C GLN A 42 -1.05 -15.56 -9.77
N SER A 43 -1.56 -14.95 -8.70
CA SER A 43 -1.03 -13.69 -8.16
C SER A 43 0.47 -13.74 -7.84
N LYS A 44 0.96 -14.86 -7.32
CA LYS A 44 2.37 -15.08 -6.98
C LYS A 44 3.33 -15.04 -8.18
N GLU A 45 2.82 -15.22 -9.40
CA GLU A 45 3.63 -15.23 -10.63
C GLU A 45 3.70 -13.85 -11.29
N ILE A 46 2.93 -12.88 -10.80
CA ILE A 46 2.91 -11.53 -11.36
C ILE A 46 4.12 -10.75 -10.85
N ASP A 47 4.82 -10.11 -11.78
CA ASP A 47 5.99 -9.27 -11.51
C ASP A 47 5.82 -7.83 -12.02
N LYS A 48 4.76 -7.54 -12.79
CA LYS A 48 4.42 -6.18 -13.19
C LYS A 48 2.91 -5.99 -13.28
N ALA A 49 2.44 -4.85 -12.79
CA ALA A 49 1.06 -4.40 -12.91
C ALA A 49 1.04 -2.97 -13.42
N VAL A 50 0.23 -2.70 -14.44
CA VAL A 50 -0.03 -1.35 -14.96
C VAL A 50 -1.49 -1.03 -14.63
N ILE A 51 -1.71 0.10 -13.96
CA ILE A 51 -3.04 0.59 -13.61
C ILE A 51 -3.21 1.97 -14.24
N SER A 52 -4.11 2.08 -15.21
CA SER A 52 -4.39 3.31 -15.95
C SER A 52 -5.78 3.85 -15.61
N GLY A 53 -5.88 5.18 -15.54
CA GLY A 53 -7.12 5.95 -15.51
C GLY A 53 -7.25 6.78 -16.78
N GLU A 54 -7.97 7.91 -16.69
CA GLU A 54 -8.15 8.84 -17.81
C GLU A 54 -6.84 9.53 -18.20
N ASP A 55 -6.20 10.23 -17.26
CA ASP A 55 -5.00 11.05 -17.53
C ASP A 55 -3.72 10.55 -16.85
N LYS A 56 -3.85 9.59 -15.94
CA LYS A 56 -2.75 9.08 -15.11
C LYS A 56 -2.64 7.58 -15.22
N ASN A 57 -1.43 7.08 -15.04
CA ASN A 57 -1.17 5.67 -14.85
C ASN A 57 -0.06 5.50 -13.81
N VAL A 58 -0.05 4.32 -13.21
CA VAL A 58 1.05 3.87 -12.35
C VAL A 58 1.48 2.49 -12.80
N THR A 59 2.79 2.29 -12.83
CA THR A 59 3.41 1.00 -13.13
C THR A 59 4.11 0.49 -11.89
N LEU A 60 3.68 -0.68 -11.40
CA LEU A 60 4.31 -1.41 -10.32
C LEU A 60 5.16 -2.53 -10.91
N LYS A 61 6.38 -2.68 -10.41
CA LYS A 61 7.29 -3.75 -10.84
C LYS A 61 7.96 -4.42 -9.64
N LYS A 62 8.09 -5.73 -9.71
CA LYS A 62 8.82 -6.53 -8.73
C LYS A 62 10.29 -6.62 -9.15
N VAL A 63 11.18 -6.06 -8.33
CA VAL A 63 12.63 -6.05 -8.56
C VAL A 63 13.30 -6.69 -7.34
N SER A 64 14.12 -7.71 -7.56
CA SER A 64 14.81 -8.44 -6.48
C SER A 64 13.89 -8.95 -5.36
N GLY A 65 12.64 -9.26 -5.69
CA GLY A 65 11.64 -9.76 -4.73
C GLY A 65 10.75 -8.69 -4.10
N GLU A 66 11.06 -7.41 -4.27
CA GLU A 66 10.33 -6.28 -3.69
C GLU A 66 9.51 -5.54 -4.74
N TRP A 67 8.32 -5.07 -4.37
CA TRP A 67 7.51 -4.22 -5.24
C TRP A 67 8.00 -2.77 -5.20
N GLN A 68 8.10 -2.17 -6.38
CA GLN A 68 8.57 -0.79 -6.57
C GLN A 68 7.69 -0.08 -7.59
N LEU A 69 7.61 1.24 -7.45
CA LEU A 69 7.12 2.16 -8.47
C LEU A 69 8.14 2.21 -9.60
N ALA A 70 7.72 1.93 -10.84
CA ALA A 70 8.65 1.75 -11.95
C ALA A 70 9.39 3.04 -12.36
N ASP A 71 8.73 4.19 -12.21
CA ASP A 71 9.23 5.47 -12.74
C ASP A 71 10.33 6.09 -11.85
N ASN A 72 10.29 5.84 -10.54
CA ASN A 72 11.23 6.41 -9.56
C ASN A 72 11.94 5.37 -8.69
N ALA A 73 11.69 4.07 -8.93
CA ALA A 73 12.27 2.95 -8.18
C ALA A 73 12.03 3.00 -6.67
N LEU A 74 11.02 3.75 -6.21
CA LEU A 74 10.67 3.82 -4.80
C LEU A 74 9.89 2.57 -4.37
N PRO A 75 10.10 2.07 -3.14
CA PRO A 75 9.37 0.91 -2.64
C PRO A 75 7.86 1.16 -2.62
N ALA A 76 7.10 0.19 -3.12
CA ALA A 76 5.66 0.17 -3.01
C ALA A 76 5.26 -0.70 -1.81
N ASP A 77 4.08 -0.41 -1.24
CA ASP A 77 3.43 -1.21 -0.20
C ASP A 77 3.13 -2.60 -0.75
N SER A 78 4.06 -3.52 -0.51
CA SER A 78 4.02 -4.88 -1.02
C SER A 78 2.81 -5.64 -0.50
N GLN A 79 2.36 -5.37 0.73
CA GLN A 79 1.17 -6.01 1.29
C GLN A 79 -0.06 -5.57 0.49
N LYS A 80 -0.22 -4.26 0.26
CA LYS A 80 -1.34 -3.72 -0.54
C LYS A 80 -1.34 -4.29 -1.96
N VAL A 81 -0.18 -4.35 -2.63
CA VAL A 81 -0.07 -4.94 -3.98
C VAL A 81 -0.52 -6.40 -3.99
N ILE A 82 -0.02 -7.22 -3.05
CA ILE A 82 -0.37 -8.64 -2.94
C ILE A 82 -1.87 -8.81 -2.65
N GLU A 83 -2.45 -8.00 -1.76
CA GLU A 83 -3.88 -8.02 -1.45
C GLU A 83 -4.73 -7.73 -2.70
N GLN A 84 -4.37 -6.72 -3.51
CA GLN A 84 -5.12 -6.39 -4.72
C GLN A 84 -4.96 -7.44 -5.82
N LEU A 85 -3.76 -8.01 -6.01
CA LEU A 85 -3.55 -9.11 -6.95
C LEU A 85 -4.36 -10.36 -6.56
N SER A 86 -4.38 -10.70 -5.27
CA SER A 86 -5.18 -11.80 -4.73
C SER A 86 -6.68 -11.56 -4.94
N LYS A 87 -7.14 -10.33 -4.75
CA LYS A 87 -8.53 -9.94 -5.01
C LYS A 87 -8.91 -10.12 -6.48
N LEU A 88 -8.04 -9.73 -7.41
CA LEU A 88 -8.23 -9.91 -8.85
C LEU A 88 -8.23 -11.40 -9.25
N GLU A 89 -7.36 -12.21 -8.66
CA GLU A 89 -7.30 -13.67 -8.89
C GLU A 89 -8.58 -14.38 -8.43
N GLN A 90 -9.16 -13.92 -7.32
CA GLN A 90 -10.38 -14.49 -6.74
C GLN A 90 -11.68 -14.06 -7.44
N LEU A 91 -11.61 -13.15 -8.42
CA LEU A 91 -12.78 -12.74 -9.17
C LEU A 91 -13.41 -13.93 -9.88
N LYS A 92 -14.73 -14.07 -9.73
CA LYS A 92 -15.50 -15.13 -10.38
C LYS A 92 -16.56 -14.52 -11.29
N THR A 93 -16.82 -15.21 -12.39
CA THR A 93 -18.00 -14.96 -13.21
C THR A 93 -19.25 -15.19 -12.37
N GLY A 94 -20.19 -14.27 -12.50
CA GLY A 94 -21.54 -14.40 -11.98
C GLY A 94 -22.55 -14.22 -13.11
N TRP A 95 -23.77 -13.84 -12.76
CA TRP A 95 -24.72 -13.36 -13.76
C TRP A 95 -24.22 -12.04 -14.36
N PRO A 96 -24.08 -11.95 -15.70
CA PRO A 96 -23.69 -10.70 -16.33
C PRO A 96 -24.79 -9.64 -16.15
N VAL A 97 -24.39 -8.41 -15.86
CA VAL A 97 -25.30 -7.25 -15.80
C VAL A 97 -25.64 -6.73 -17.21
N ALA A 98 -24.83 -7.08 -18.21
CA ALA A 98 -25.12 -6.91 -19.62
C ALA A 98 -24.30 -7.87 -20.48
N THR A 99 -24.77 -8.13 -21.70
CA THR A 99 -24.19 -9.14 -22.61
C THR A 99 -23.96 -8.61 -24.03
N SER A 100 -24.00 -7.29 -24.23
CA SER A 100 -23.85 -6.68 -25.56
C SER A 100 -22.71 -5.66 -25.58
N LYS A 101 -21.97 -5.62 -26.69
CA LYS A 101 -20.92 -4.63 -26.92
C LYS A 101 -21.37 -3.18 -26.76
N SER A 102 -22.58 -2.86 -27.23
CA SER A 102 -23.18 -1.52 -27.12
C SER A 102 -23.38 -1.04 -25.68
N SER A 103 -23.30 -1.94 -24.69
CA SER A 103 -23.44 -1.58 -23.28
C SER A 103 -22.14 -1.07 -22.65
N HIS A 104 -20.97 -1.33 -23.26
CA HIS A 104 -19.65 -1.09 -22.66
C HIS A 104 -19.43 0.38 -22.30
N GLU A 105 -19.83 1.32 -23.16
CA GLU A 105 -19.71 2.75 -22.88
C GLU A 105 -20.59 3.21 -21.73
N ARG A 106 -21.81 2.65 -21.60
CA ARG A 106 -22.75 3.00 -20.52
C ARG A 106 -22.23 2.53 -19.17
N PHE A 107 -21.57 1.37 -19.14
CA PHE A 107 -20.97 0.83 -17.93
C PHE A 107 -19.53 1.32 -17.70
N GLU A 108 -18.99 2.12 -18.61
CA GLU A 108 -17.61 2.63 -18.54
C GLU A 108 -16.60 1.49 -18.44
N VAL A 109 -16.75 0.49 -19.29
CA VAL A 109 -15.80 -0.63 -19.41
C VAL A 109 -15.31 -0.77 -20.86
N ALA A 110 -15.51 0.26 -21.67
CA ALA A 110 -15.04 0.30 -23.05
C ALA A 110 -13.54 0.64 -23.08
N LYS A 111 -12.87 0.28 -24.18
CA LYS A 111 -11.43 0.55 -24.36
C LYS A 111 -11.08 2.03 -24.18
N ASP A 112 -11.94 2.92 -24.68
CA ASP A 112 -11.70 4.37 -24.67
C ASP A 112 -12.56 5.09 -23.61
N LYS A 113 -13.30 4.33 -22.78
CA LYS A 113 -14.13 4.88 -21.70
C LYS A 113 -14.19 3.89 -20.56
N PHE A 114 -13.29 4.06 -19.60
CA PHE A 114 -13.16 3.22 -18.40
C PHE A 114 -12.84 4.04 -17.15
N GLN A 115 -13.09 3.47 -15.97
CA GLN A 115 -12.65 4.04 -14.69
C GLN A 115 -11.25 3.58 -14.34
N ARG A 116 -10.94 2.29 -14.48
CA ARG A 116 -9.57 1.76 -14.44
C ARG A 116 -9.35 0.73 -15.53
N HIS A 117 -8.15 0.71 -16.07
CA HIS A 117 -7.66 -0.37 -16.93
C HIS A 117 -6.46 -1.00 -16.24
N ILE A 118 -6.53 -2.30 -15.99
CA ILE A 118 -5.51 -3.05 -15.26
C ILE A 118 -4.91 -4.09 -16.20
N GLU A 119 -3.59 -4.06 -16.32
CA GLU A 119 -2.82 -5.05 -17.07
C GLU A 119 -1.80 -5.73 -16.14
N LEU A 120 -1.82 -7.06 -16.10
CA LEU A 120 -0.91 -7.86 -15.27
C LEU A 120 0.04 -8.67 -16.15
N PHE A 121 1.30 -8.74 -15.74
CA PHE A 121 2.36 -9.35 -16.52
C PHE A 121 3.19 -10.34 -15.70
N LYS A 122 3.73 -11.33 -16.41
CA LYS A 122 4.78 -12.24 -15.99
C LYS A 122 5.94 -12.07 -16.97
N GLY A 123 6.99 -11.38 -16.54
CA GLY A 123 8.01 -10.84 -17.42
C GLY A 123 7.39 -9.88 -18.44
N ASP A 124 7.65 -10.14 -19.72
CA ASP A 124 7.10 -9.34 -20.82
C ASP A 124 5.73 -9.83 -21.31
N GLN A 125 5.25 -10.98 -20.80
CA GLN A 125 3.98 -11.55 -21.21
C GLN A 125 2.83 -10.95 -20.39
N LYS A 126 1.86 -10.31 -21.07
CA LYS A 126 0.57 -9.95 -20.46
C LYS A 126 -0.25 -11.21 -20.21
N VAL A 127 -0.60 -11.48 -18.95
CA VAL A 127 -1.32 -12.70 -18.52
C VAL A 127 -2.75 -12.42 -18.07
N ALA A 128 -3.07 -11.17 -17.73
CA ALA A 128 -4.44 -10.75 -17.44
C ALA A 128 -4.65 -9.29 -17.81
N GLU A 129 -5.89 -8.95 -18.19
CA GLU A 129 -6.31 -7.60 -18.52
C GLU A 129 -7.78 -7.42 -18.13
N LEU A 130 -8.10 -6.30 -17.47
CA LEU A 130 -9.44 -6.02 -16.95
C LEU A 130 -9.76 -4.53 -17.02
N TYR A 131 -10.96 -4.20 -17.48
CA TYR A 131 -11.56 -2.88 -17.35
C TYR A 131 -12.49 -2.85 -16.15
N LEU A 132 -12.34 -1.82 -15.33
CA LEU A 132 -13.22 -1.45 -14.23
C LEU A 132 -13.98 -0.20 -14.64
N GLY A 133 -15.27 -0.18 -14.39
CA GLY A 133 -16.16 0.89 -14.80
C GLY A 133 -16.95 1.51 -13.67
N SER A 134 -18.18 1.91 -13.98
CA SER A 134 -19.03 2.63 -13.03
C SER A 134 -19.36 1.78 -11.79
N SER A 135 -19.56 2.46 -10.66
CA SER A 135 -19.84 1.85 -9.36
C SER A 135 -21.33 2.05 -9.01
N PRO A 136 -22.24 1.11 -9.30
CA PRO A 136 -23.67 1.28 -9.04
C PRO A 136 -24.05 1.29 -7.54
N GLY A 137 -23.14 0.88 -6.65
CA GLY A 137 -23.38 0.83 -5.21
C GLY A 137 -22.08 0.70 -4.40
N PHE A 138 -22.23 0.67 -3.08
CA PHE A 138 -21.09 0.51 -2.16
C PHE A 138 -20.38 -0.82 -2.42
N LYS A 139 -19.06 -0.76 -2.69
CA LYS A 139 -18.22 -1.91 -3.03
C LYS A 139 -18.79 -2.75 -4.18
N GLN A 140 -19.45 -2.14 -5.15
CA GLN A 140 -19.92 -2.82 -6.34
C GLN A 140 -19.45 -2.04 -7.56
N ILE A 141 -18.65 -2.69 -8.40
CA ILE A 141 -18.15 -2.10 -9.65
C ILE A 141 -18.50 -2.99 -10.84
N ASN A 142 -18.69 -2.37 -11.99
CA ASN A 142 -18.80 -3.10 -13.26
C ASN A 142 -17.42 -3.45 -13.78
N ILE A 143 -17.22 -4.67 -14.25
CA ILE A 143 -15.95 -5.13 -14.81
C ILE A 143 -16.14 -5.89 -16.13
N ARG A 144 -15.11 -5.83 -16.98
CA ARG A 144 -15.12 -6.51 -18.28
C ARG A 144 -13.71 -6.88 -18.72
N ARG A 145 -13.56 -8.05 -19.34
CA ARG A 145 -12.33 -8.42 -20.06
C ARG A 145 -12.34 -7.86 -21.49
N PRO A 146 -11.19 -7.53 -22.10
CA PRO A 146 -11.12 -6.95 -23.43
C PRO A 146 -11.89 -7.72 -24.52
N ASP A 147 -11.80 -9.06 -24.50
CA ASP A 147 -12.39 -9.94 -25.53
C ASP A 147 -13.79 -10.46 -25.18
N ASP A 148 -14.42 -9.92 -24.12
CA ASP A 148 -15.75 -10.34 -23.68
C ASP A 148 -16.78 -9.23 -23.90
N ASP A 149 -17.95 -9.62 -24.41
CA ASP A 149 -19.12 -8.74 -24.50
C ASP A 149 -19.84 -8.62 -23.16
N LYS A 150 -19.68 -9.62 -22.28
CA LYS A 150 -20.35 -9.67 -20.98
C LYS A 150 -19.69 -8.72 -19.99
N VAL A 151 -20.53 -7.94 -19.33
CA VAL A 151 -20.17 -7.07 -18.20
C VAL A 151 -20.63 -7.78 -16.93
N TYR A 152 -19.75 -7.85 -15.94
CA TYR A 152 -20.03 -8.47 -14.64
C TYR A 152 -19.99 -7.42 -13.53
N SER A 153 -20.63 -7.73 -12.40
CA SER A 153 -20.46 -6.95 -11.18
C SER A 153 -19.51 -7.67 -10.22
N ALA A 154 -18.62 -6.92 -9.58
CA ALA A 154 -17.67 -7.46 -8.60
C ALA A 154 -17.65 -6.64 -7.30
N THR A 155 -17.34 -7.32 -6.20
CA THR A 155 -17.27 -6.71 -4.86
C THR A 155 -15.94 -6.02 -4.61
N MET A 156 -15.76 -4.84 -5.19
CA MET A 156 -14.55 -4.03 -5.11
C MET A 156 -14.87 -2.56 -5.41
N ALA A 157 -13.88 -1.68 -5.31
CA ALA A 157 -14.06 -0.27 -5.61
C ALA A 157 -12.87 0.29 -6.40
N SER A 158 -13.11 1.25 -7.30
CA SER A 158 -12.05 1.81 -8.16
C SER A 158 -10.89 2.45 -7.37
N TYR A 159 -11.17 3.01 -6.20
CA TYR A 159 -10.16 3.65 -5.34
C TYR A 159 -9.17 2.64 -4.72
N GLU A 160 -9.50 1.34 -4.71
CA GLU A 160 -8.57 0.29 -4.28
C GLU A 160 -7.42 0.11 -5.28
N PHE A 161 -7.59 0.62 -6.51
CA PHE A 161 -6.62 0.62 -7.61
C PHE A 161 -6.28 2.08 -7.98
N PRO A 162 -5.52 2.80 -7.14
CA PRO A 162 -5.10 4.15 -7.48
C PRO A 162 -4.22 4.16 -8.74
N VAL A 163 -4.25 5.28 -9.46
CA VAL A 163 -3.53 5.49 -10.73
C VAL A 163 -2.32 6.39 -10.56
N ASP A 164 -1.97 6.68 -9.31
CA ASP A 164 -0.91 7.55 -8.86
C ASP A 164 0.04 6.78 -7.95
N ASP A 165 1.29 7.24 -7.90
CA ASP A 165 2.37 6.65 -7.10
C ASP A 165 2.05 6.68 -5.59
N GLU A 166 1.46 7.78 -5.10
CA GLU A 166 1.15 7.99 -3.68
C GLU A 166 0.21 6.90 -3.12
N GLY A 167 -0.70 6.43 -3.95
CA GLY A 167 -1.62 5.36 -3.61
C GLY A 167 -0.92 4.01 -3.38
N TRP A 168 0.28 3.80 -3.90
CA TRP A 168 1.01 2.53 -3.78
C TRP A 168 2.32 2.64 -3.00
N LEU A 169 2.83 3.84 -2.73
CA LEU A 169 4.07 4.08 -2.01
C LEU A 169 4.09 3.39 -0.63
N ASP A 170 5.19 2.70 -0.31
CA ASP A 170 5.46 2.28 1.06
C ASP A 170 5.71 3.52 1.93
N ARG A 171 4.70 3.91 2.71
CA ARG A 171 4.81 5.11 3.55
C ARG A 171 5.90 5.03 4.60
N SER A 172 6.41 3.85 4.92
CA SER A 172 7.49 3.63 5.89
C SER A 172 8.89 3.55 5.26
N LEU A 173 9.04 3.88 3.97
CA LEU A 173 10.30 3.74 3.22
C LEU A 173 11.53 4.47 3.83
N LEU A 174 11.28 5.44 4.72
CA LEU A 174 12.28 6.24 5.43
C LEU A 174 12.39 5.88 6.93
N ALA A 175 11.60 4.94 7.44
CA ALA A 175 11.72 4.48 8.81
C ALA A 175 13.09 3.79 9.04
N ALA A 176 13.69 4.04 10.19
CA ALA A 176 14.90 3.33 10.63
C ALA A 176 14.53 2.31 11.72
N SER A 177 15.00 1.07 11.60
CA SER A 177 14.81 0.03 12.63
C SER A 177 16.08 -0.12 13.46
N ASP A 178 15.98 -0.68 14.66
CA ASP A 178 17.13 -1.04 15.50
C ASP A 178 18.20 0.06 15.63
N ILE A 179 17.73 1.30 15.85
CA ILE A 179 18.60 2.48 15.89
C ILE A 179 19.58 2.38 17.07
N SER A 180 20.87 2.47 16.76
CA SER A 180 21.96 2.45 17.73
C SER A 180 22.49 3.85 18.03
N ASP A 181 22.54 4.73 17.02
CA ASP A 181 23.12 6.07 17.17
C ASP A 181 22.28 7.12 16.45
N ILE A 182 22.18 8.30 17.06
CA ILE A 182 21.51 9.47 16.47
C ILE A 182 22.39 10.69 16.73
N LYS A 183 22.93 11.28 15.67
CA LYS A 183 23.75 12.49 15.75
C LYS A 183 23.01 13.67 15.11
N GLY A 184 22.74 14.68 15.93
CA GLY A 184 22.21 15.98 15.49
C GLY A 184 23.30 17.05 15.38
N SER A 185 22.87 18.31 15.35
CA SER A 185 23.76 19.47 15.26
C SER A 185 24.61 19.72 16.51
N ASP A 186 24.03 19.43 17.67
CA ASP A 186 24.49 19.82 19.00
C ASP A 186 24.54 18.64 19.98
N TYR A 187 24.14 17.44 19.53
CA TYR A 187 24.11 16.23 20.36
C TYR A 187 24.50 14.98 19.57
N ALA A 188 25.02 13.97 20.28
CA ALA A 188 25.15 12.62 19.77
C ALA A 188 24.62 11.62 20.80
N LEU A 189 23.62 10.84 20.42
CA LEU A 189 23.06 9.76 21.23
C LEU A 189 23.63 8.42 20.77
N SER A 190 24.01 7.57 21.72
CA SER A 190 24.43 6.19 21.47
C SER A 190 23.71 5.24 22.43
N LYS A 191 23.21 4.12 21.91
CA LYS A 191 22.50 3.09 22.68
C LYS A 191 23.48 1.99 23.08
N LYS A 192 23.79 1.92 24.37
CA LYS A 192 24.68 0.90 24.95
C LYS A 192 23.94 0.15 26.06
N ASP A 193 23.93 -1.19 26.00
CA ASP A 193 23.23 -2.04 26.96
C ASP A 193 21.75 -1.66 27.17
N LYS A 194 21.06 -1.27 26.07
CA LYS A 194 19.66 -0.77 26.05
C LYS A 194 19.42 0.57 26.76
N GLN A 195 20.47 1.27 27.14
CA GLN A 195 20.41 2.60 27.73
C GLN A 195 20.98 3.62 26.75
N TRP A 196 20.32 4.76 26.65
CA TRP A 196 20.80 5.88 25.84
C TRP A 196 21.82 6.68 26.63
N GLN A 197 22.91 7.04 25.95
CA GLN A 197 23.97 7.89 26.46
C GLN A 197 24.09 9.10 25.55
N LEU A 198 24.28 10.27 26.16
CA LEU A 198 24.56 11.51 25.46
C LEU A 198 26.08 11.66 25.42
N THR A 199 26.61 11.81 24.21
CA THR A 199 28.02 12.10 23.97
C THR A 199 28.11 13.52 23.44
N GLU A 200 29.01 14.31 24.01
CA GLU A 200 29.35 15.62 23.45
C GLU A 200 29.81 15.45 22.00
N THR A 201 29.57 16.46 21.17
CA THR A 201 29.83 16.37 19.72
C THR A 201 31.32 16.15 19.39
N ASP A 202 32.22 16.42 20.34
CA ASP A 202 33.66 16.18 20.25
C ASP A 202 34.10 14.75 20.63
N GLY A 203 33.17 13.91 21.12
CA GLY A 203 33.38 12.52 21.46
C GLY A 203 34.16 12.27 22.76
N GLN A 204 34.46 13.30 23.55
CA GLN A 204 35.34 13.18 24.72
C GLN A 204 34.60 12.88 26.01
N ASN A 205 33.36 13.37 26.13
CA ASN A 205 32.52 13.20 27.30
C ASN A 205 31.27 12.41 26.94
N THR A 206 30.96 11.40 27.76
CA THR A 206 29.72 10.63 27.69
C THR A 206 29.04 10.69 29.04
N GLU A 207 27.79 11.14 29.04
CA GLU A 207 26.93 11.21 30.22
C GLU A 207 25.62 10.43 29.98
N PRO A 208 24.90 10.06 31.06
CA PRO A 208 23.57 9.48 30.91
C PRO A 208 22.63 10.46 30.20
N ALA A 209 21.94 10.00 29.16
CA ALA A 209 20.87 10.77 28.54
C ALA A 209 19.57 10.64 29.35
N ASP A 210 18.63 11.56 29.16
CA ASP A 210 17.22 11.32 29.45
C ASP A 210 16.73 10.18 28.54
N HIS A 211 16.59 9.00 29.15
CA HIS A 211 16.26 7.76 28.45
C HIS A 211 14.92 7.87 27.72
N GLN A 212 13.91 8.52 28.33
CA GLN A 212 12.59 8.65 27.74
C GLN A 212 12.64 9.54 26.50
N LYS A 213 13.34 10.69 26.58
CA LYS A 213 13.45 11.63 25.45
C LYS A 213 14.25 11.05 24.29
N ALA A 214 15.34 10.34 24.58
CA ALA A 214 16.12 9.65 23.56
C ALA A 214 15.32 8.52 22.88
N GLU A 215 14.55 7.75 23.66
CA GLU A 215 13.69 6.70 23.12
C GLU A 215 12.51 7.27 22.32
N ASP A 216 11.93 8.41 22.73
CA ASP A 216 10.88 9.10 21.98
C ASP A 216 11.39 9.54 20.59
N LEU A 217 12.61 10.11 20.52
CA LEU A 217 13.23 10.49 19.25
C LEU A 217 13.50 9.26 18.36
N ALA A 218 14.08 8.21 18.93
CA ALA A 218 14.32 6.95 18.20
C ALA A 218 13.00 6.34 17.69
N THR A 219 11.93 6.40 18.50
CA THR A 219 10.59 5.95 18.15
C THR A 219 9.99 6.80 17.03
N ALA A 220 10.21 8.12 17.04
CA ALA A 220 9.74 9.00 15.98
C ALA A 220 10.41 8.68 14.63
N LEU A 221 11.73 8.44 14.62
CA LEU A 221 12.48 8.00 13.44
C LEU A 221 12.06 6.60 12.96
N SER A 222 11.74 5.71 13.90
CA SER A 222 11.28 4.34 13.60
C SER A 222 9.85 4.29 13.06
N ASN A 223 9.02 5.26 13.42
CA ASN A 223 7.64 5.37 12.96
C ASN A 223 7.45 6.44 11.87
N LEU A 224 8.54 6.93 11.28
CA LEU A 224 8.50 7.97 10.27
C LEU A 224 7.69 7.49 9.06
N LYS A 225 6.58 8.20 8.81
CA LYS A 225 5.69 7.94 7.68
C LYS A 225 5.64 9.13 6.74
N VAL A 226 5.94 8.88 5.47
CA VAL A 226 5.77 9.86 4.39
C VAL A 226 4.31 9.93 3.95
N LEU A 227 3.87 11.13 3.58
CA LEU A 227 2.55 11.40 3.04
C LEU A 227 2.55 11.27 1.51
N SER A 228 3.53 11.90 0.86
CA SER A 228 3.67 11.90 -0.59
C SER A 228 5.10 12.22 -1.03
N ILE A 229 5.38 11.99 -2.31
CA ILE A 229 6.61 12.41 -2.98
C ILE A 229 6.44 13.86 -3.42
N LEU A 230 7.46 14.70 -3.24
CA LEU A 230 7.48 16.04 -3.80
C LEU A 230 7.85 15.96 -5.28
N GLU A 231 6.88 16.21 -6.16
CA GLU A 231 7.07 16.15 -7.62
C GLU A 231 8.09 17.19 -8.12
N ASN A 232 8.01 18.42 -7.61
CA ASN A 232 8.92 19.51 -7.95
C ASN A 232 9.89 19.81 -6.80
N LYS A 233 11.14 19.36 -6.92
CA LYS A 233 12.17 19.53 -5.89
C LYS A 233 12.47 21.01 -5.57
N ASP A 234 12.25 21.93 -6.51
CA ASP A 234 12.46 23.37 -6.30
C ASP A 234 11.49 23.96 -5.26
N GLU A 235 10.39 23.27 -4.97
CA GLU A 235 9.45 23.64 -3.90
C GLU A 235 10.02 23.38 -2.50
N ALA A 236 11.03 22.51 -2.36
CA ALA A 236 11.72 22.30 -1.09
C ALA A 236 12.70 23.47 -0.79
N PRO A 237 12.94 23.78 0.48
CA PRO A 237 14.05 24.66 0.89
C PRO A 237 15.42 24.15 0.42
N ASP A 238 16.26 25.07 -0.09
CA ASP A 238 17.64 24.76 -0.52
C ASP A 238 18.54 24.33 0.65
N GLN A 239 18.23 24.78 1.87
CA GLN A 239 18.96 24.43 3.09
C GLN A 239 18.03 23.72 4.08
N PRO A 240 18.42 22.54 4.60
CA PRO A 240 17.64 21.87 5.61
C PRO A 240 17.70 22.66 6.93
N ALA A 241 16.58 22.68 7.64
CA ALA A 241 16.50 23.25 8.98
C ALA A 241 17.22 22.36 10.01
N THR A 242 17.26 21.05 9.77
CA THR A 242 17.93 20.08 10.64
C THR A 242 18.44 18.91 9.82
N GLU A 243 19.67 18.49 10.12
CA GLU A 243 20.28 17.28 9.57
C GLU A 243 20.55 16.30 10.72
N LEU A 244 20.12 15.05 10.57
CA LEU A 244 20.37 13.97 11.52
C LEU A 244 21.10 12.84 10.82
N THR A 245 22.17 12.35 11.44
CA THR A 245 22.81 11.10 11.06
C THR A 245 22.29 9.99 11.97
N VAL A 246 21.71 8.94 11.41
CA VAL A 246 21.10 7.83 12.15
C VAL A 246 21.81 6.54 11.75
N SER A 247 22.29 5.79 12.74
CA SER A 247 22.94 4.50 12.55
C SER A 247 22.05 3.35 13.03
N SER A 248 22.08 2.25 12.29
CA SER A 248 21.34 1.01 12.54
C SER A 248 22.19 -0.17 12.08
N GLY A 249 22.86 -0.82 13.03
CA GLY A 249 23.86 -1.85 12.72
C GLY A 249 24.95 -1.30 11.80
N ASP A 250 25.13 -1.95 10.63
CA ASP A 250 26.12 -1.52 9.62
C ASP A 250 25.61 -0.41 8.68
N LYS A 251 24.35 0.01 8.83
CA LYS A 251 23.74 1.04 7.99
C LYS A 251 23.80 2.40 8.68
N GLN A 252 24.02 3.43 7.88
CA GLN A 252 24.00 4.80 8.33
C GLN A 252 23.26 5.62 7.28
N TRP A 253 22.39 6.52 7.73
CA TRP A 253 21.61 7.41 6.88
C TRP A 253 21.71 8.85 7.35
N VAL A 254 21.67 9.78 6.42
CA VAL A 254 21.60 11.22 6.67
C VAL A 254 20.22 11.73 6.29
N TYR A 255 19.42 12.06 7.30
CA TYR A 255 18.10 12.65 7.17
C TYR A 255 18.21 14.17 7.14
N ARG A 256 17.51 14.81 6.20
CA ARG A 256 17.45 16.27 6.07
C ARG A 256 16.02 16.73 6.15
N PHE A 257 15.69 17.45 7.21
CA PHE A 257 14.36 17.98 7.48
C PHE A 257 14.30 19.46 7.10
N SER A 258 13.21 19.87 6.45
CA SER A 258 12.99 21.26 6.08
C SER A 258 11.51 21.63 6.09
N GLN A 259 11.20 22.93 6.15
CA GLN A 259 9.84 23.45 6.16
C GLN A 259 9.70 24.66 5.23
N ARG A 260 8.59 24.76 4.50
CA ARG A 260 8.22 25.94 3.70
C ARG A 260 6.71 26.05 3.61
N ASN A 261 6.15 27.24 3.85
CA ASN A 261 4.72 27.53 3.69
C ASN A 261 3.80 26.47 4.35
N ASP A 262 4.03 26.18 5.64
CA ASP A 262 3.31 25.15 6.42
C ASP A 262 3.37 23.71 5.89
N ASN A 263 4.28 23.42 4.96
CA ASN A 263 4.60 22.07 4.52
C ASN A 263 5.93 21.63 5.12
N TYR A 264 6.02 20.35 5.47
CA TYR A 264 7.15 19.74 6.17
C TYR A 264 7.72 18.64 5.29
N TYR A 265 9.03 18.65 5.13
CA TYR A 265 9.73 17.81 4.18
C TYR A 265 10.86 17.04 4.85
N VAL A 266 11.15 15.87 4.29
CA VAL A 266 12.31 15.06 4.64
C VAL A 266 12.93 14.46 3.38
N SER A 267 14.26 14.41 3.32
CA SER A 267 15.01 13.58 2.38
C SER A 267 16.03 12.72 3.13
N ARG A 268 16.47 11.64 2.48
CA ARG A 268 17.50 10.73 2.99
C ARG A 268 18.53 10.49 1.90
N ASP A 269 19.79 10.46 2.26
CA ASP A 269 20.93 10.42 1.34
C ASP A 269 20.99 9.19 0.42
N ASP A 270 20.35 8.09 0.78
CA ASP A 270 20.23 6.88 -0.03
C ASP A 270 19.15 6.97 -1.13
N ARG A 271 18.41 8.09 -1.22
CA ARG A 271 17.28 8.25 -2.13
C ARG A 271 17.28 9.63 -2.79
N ASP A 272 17.15 9.64 -4.11
CA ASP A 272 17.02 10.89 -4.89
C ASP A 272 15.56 11.40 -4.91
N ALA A 273 14.96 11.57 -3.74
CA ALA A 273 13.58 12.05 -3.59
C ALA A 273 13.42 12.88 -2.30
N VAL A 274 12.47 13.82 -2.34
CA VAL A 274 12.02 14.59 -1.18
C VAL A 274 10.59 14.21 -0.89
N PHE A 275 10.24 14.04 0.38
CA PHE A 275 8.93 13.56 0.80
C PHE A 275 8.25 14.55 1.71
N LYS A 276 6.93 14.69 1.57
CA LYS A 276 6.11 15.42 2.55
C LYS A 276 5.85 14.52 3.76
N ILE A 277 5.92 15.09 4.96
CA ILE A 277 5.55 14.45 6.23
C ILE A 277 4.54 15.31 6.99
N SER A 278 3.90 14.73 7.99
CA SER A 278 2.97 15.48 8.84
C SER A 278 3.73 16.37 9.83
N LYS A 279 3.13 17.52 10.19
CA LYS A 279 3.68 18.41 11.22
C LYS A 279 4.03 17.68 12.52
N PRO A 280 3.17 16.80 13.09
CA PRO A 280 3.50 16.13 14.34
C PRO A 280 4.77 15.27 14.29
N ILE A 281 5.02 14.59 13.16
CA ILE A 281 6.26 13.80 12.96
C ILE A 281 7.48 14.73 12.81
N TYR A 282 7.31 15.84 12.08
CA TYR A 282 8.37 16.82 11.91
C TYR A 282 8.78 17.45 13.26
N ASP A 283 7.81 17.94 14.02
CA ASP A 283 8.04 18.59 15.32
C ASP A 283 8.74 17.63 16.30
N SER A 284 8.29 16.36 16.36
CA SER A 284 8.86 15.37 17.30
C SER A 284 10.32 15.01 17.01
N ILE A 285 10.86 15.39 15.85
CA ILE A 285 12.23 15.11 15.44
C ILE A 285 13.08 16.39 15.45
N VAL A 286 12.57 17.49 14.87
CA VAL A 286 13.33 18.72 14.62
C VAL A 286 13.49 19.59 15.87
N GLU A 287 12.52 19.56 16.79
CA GLU A 287 12.57 20.36 18.01
C GLU A 287 13.50 19.80 19.09
N VAL A 288 14.05 18.60 18.90
CA VAL A 288 14.93 17.96 19.87
C VAL A 288 16.31 18.63 19.87
N LYS A 289 16.74 19.08 21.05
CA LYS A 289 18.04 19.73 21.32
C LYS A 289 18.73 19.11 22.52
N GLU A 290 20.04 19.30 22.61
CA GLU A 290 20.89 18.77 23.69
C GLU A 290 20.32 18.98 25.11
N PRO A 291 19.80 20.17 25.52
CA PRO A 291 19.31 20.38 26.88
C PRO A 291 18.09 19.53 27.27
N GLN A 292 17.36 19.00 26.28
CA GLN A 292 16.23 18.09 26.51
C GLN A 292 16.66 16.64 26.62
N LEU A 293 17.90 16.33 26.20
CA LEU A 293 18.47 14.99 26.16
C LEU A 293 19.44 14.73 27.32
N ALA A 294 19.93 15.77 28.00
CA ALA A 294 20.76 15.61 29.19
C ALA A 294 19.96 14.95 30.34
N GLY A 295 20.52 13.91 30.95
CA GLY A 295 19.89 13.25 32.10
C GLY A 295 19.84 14.18 33.31
N GLN A 296 18.70 14.21 34.02
CA GLN A 296 18.67 14.86 35.33
C GLN A 296 19.58 14.09 36.28
N GLU A 297 20.58 14.75 36.86
CA GLU A 297 21.34 14.18 37.99
C GLU A 297 20.34 13.73 39.05
N SER A 298 20.27 12.42 39.29
CA SER A 298 19.58 11.91 40.45
C SER A 298 20.33 12.43 41.68
N HIS A 299 19.83 13.50 42.30
CA HIS A 299 20.23 13.85 43.66
C HIS A 299 19.83 12.69 44.58
N SER A 300 20.74 11.73 44.76
CA SER A 300 20.72 10.82 45.89
C SER A 300 21.07 11.64 47.12
N ASP A 301 20.03 12.13 47.79
CA ASP A 301 20.14 12.76 49.09
C ASP A 301 20.53 11.66 50.09
N ASP A 302 21.84 11.43 50.22
CA ASP A 302 22.44 10.59 51.27
C ASP A 302 22.24 11.29 52.62
N ALA A 303 21.02 11.14 53.16
CA ALA A 303 20.73 11.46 54.55
C ALA A 303 21.52 10.49 55.44
N LYS A 304 22.76 10.87 55.76
CA LYS A 304 23.50 10.38 56.93
C LYS A 304 22.62 10.57 58.17
N THR A 305 21.96 9.51 58.61
CA THR A 305 21.50 9.39 59.98
C THR A 305 22.72 9.16 60.86
N ASP A 306 23.28 10.26 61.36
CA ASP A 306 24.24 10.24 62.46
C ASP A 306 23.56 9.61 63.69
N ASN A 307 24.01 8.40 63.98
CA ASN A 307 23.88 7.75 65.28
C ASN A 307 24.52 8.66 66.34
N ASN A 308 23.72 9.24 67.24
CA ASN A 308 24.24 9.74 68.50
C ASN A 308 23.67 8.93 69.67
N SER A 309 24.55 8.09 70.22
CA SER A 309 24.42 7.49 71.54
C SER A 309 24.70 8.53 72.63
N GLN A 310 24.41 8.14 73.88
CA GLN A 310 24.68 8.81 75.15
C GLN A 310 23.56 9.75 75.62
N SER A 311 23.01 9.67 76.82
CA SER A 311 23.15 8.76 77.98
C SER A 311 21.91 8.95 78.85
#